data_AF-K0TQW8-F1
#
_entry.id   AF-K0TQW8-F1
#
_cell.length_a   1.000
_cell.length_b   1.000
_cell.length_c   1.000
_cell.angle_alpha   90.00
_cell.angle_beta   90.00
_cell.angle_gamma   90.00
#
_symmetry.space_group_name_H-M   'P 1'
#
loop_
_entity.id
_entity.type
_entity.pdbx_description
1 polymer ?
#
loop_
_entity_poly.entity_id
_entity_poly.type
_entity_poly.pdbx_seq_one_letter_code
_entity_poly.pdbx_strand_id
1 'polypeptide(L)'
;SAVGLTASVHKDPLTREWTLEGGALVLADRGVCLIDEFDKMNEQDRTSIHEAMEQQSISVSKAGIVTSLQARCSVIAAANPIGGRYDSSCTLVENVDLTDPILQRFDCLCVLQDVVDPVADERLASFVTESHMMSRSRGGGGSVTGSAAGGSEGETRLIPQSLLKKYIQYARANCRPALRGGTFDQEKIASLYVQLRKESTSSGGVPIAVRHIESIMRMAEAHAKMHLRDYVRDDDMDASISMMLESFITAQKFSVRRSLRRSFAKYMSSGEDRVHLLLHILQDMMRNEAMYQTVKRQQQGRNADDLPEVLEVPLDEFEGRARDRRIYDVAEFCRGQAFEEAGYSLDTRRRLIVRSFNGAA
;
A
#
# COMPACT_ATOMS: atom_id res chain seq x y z
N SER A 1 -0.62 -33.24 -5.33
CA SER A 1 -0.15 -33.96 -4.12
C SER A 1 0.28 -32.93 -3.07
N ALA A 2 -0.51 -32.74 -2.01
CA ALA A 2 -0.31 -31.75 -0.93
C ALA A 2 0.88 -32.05 0.00
N VAL A 3 1.76 -32.95 -0.42
CA VAL A 3 2.81 -33.57 0.39
C VAL A 3 3.89 -32.55 0.77
N GLY A 4 4.09 -31.49 -0.03
CA GLY A 4 5.03 -30.41 0.30
C GLY A 4 4.46 -29.32 1.22
N LEU A 5 3.14 -29.12 1.23
CA LEU A 5 2.48 -28.08 2.04
C LEU A 5 2.11 -28.58 3.44
N THR A 6 1.63 -29.82 3.51
CA THR A 6 1.25 -30.52 4.75
C THR A 6 2.33 -31.48 5.19
N ALA A 7 2.17 -32.14 6.35
CA ALA A 7 3.12 -33.17 6.75
C ALA A 7 3.07 -34.38 5.80
N SER A 8 4.26 -34.85 5.47
CA SER A 8 4.49 -36.07 4.70
C SER A 8 4.97 -37.17 5.63
N VAL A 9 4.65 -38.42 5.28
CA VAL A 9 5.24 -39.57 5.97
C VAL A 9 6.33 -40.10 5.06
N HIS A 10 7.57 -40.08 5.55
CA HIS A 10 8.72 -40.63 4.86
C HIS A 10 9.26 -41.84 5.63
N LYS A 11 9.61 -42.91 4.91
CA LYS A 11 10.27 -44.06 5.53
C LYS A 11 11.75 -43.79 5.58
N ASP A 12 12.30 -43.62 6.78
CA ASP A 12 13.73 -43.35 6.93
C ASP A 12 14.56 -44.53 6.38
N PRO A 13 15.48 -44.28 5.42
CA PRO A 13 16.28 -45.34 4.81
C PRO A 13 17.20 -46.06 5.80
N LEU A 14 17.57 -45.42 6.92
CA LEU A 14 18.47 -46.00 7.92
C LEU A 14 17.72 -46.84 8.96
N THR A 15 16.67 -46.28 9.56
CA THR A 15 15.91 -46.95 10.64
C THR A 15 14.79 -47.86 10.13
N ARG A 16 14.37 -47.71 8.86
CA ARG A 16 13.17 -48.34 8.26
C ARG A 16 11.86 -48.01 9.00
N GLU A 17 11.87 -47.04 9.91
CA GLU A 17 10.68 -46.58 10.61
C GLU A 17 9.94 -45.53 9.79
N TRP A 18 8.63 -45.42 10.02
CA TRP A 18 7.80 -44.37 9.43
C TRP A 18 8.00 -43.08 10.21
N THR A 19 8.69 -42.12 9.61
CA THR A 19 8.94 -40.79 10.18
C THR A 19 8.00 -39.76 9.56
N LEU A 20 7.58 -38.78 10.35
CA LEU A 20 6.72 -37.70 9.91
C LEU A 20 7.58 -36.46 9.65
N GLU A 21 7.59 -35.97 8.42
CA GLU A 21 8.26 -34.74 8.03
C GLU A 21 7.23 -33.61 7.91
N GLY A 22 7.49 -32.48 8.58
CA GLY A 22 6.61 -31.32 8.53
C GLY A 22 6.65 -30.65 7.15
N GLY A 23 5.48 -30.31 6.61
CA GLY A 23 5.37 -29.53 5.38
C GLY A 23 5.74 -28.06 5.59
N ALA A 24 5.75 -27.29 4.49
CA ALA A 24 6.12 -25.88 4.48
C ALA A 24 5.34 -25.03 5.52
N LEU A 25 4.05 -25.29 5.72
CA LEU A 25 3.22 -24.56 6.68
C LEU A 25 3.60 -24.83 8.14
N VAL A 26 4.02 -26.05 8.44
CA VAL A 26 4.43 -26.46 9.79
C VAL A 26 5.82 -25.92 10.12
N LEU A 27 6.73 -25.96 9.13
CA LEU A 27 8.08 -25.40 9.26
C LEU A 27 8.04 -23.88 9.47
N ALA A 28 7.00 -23.20 8.99
CA ALA A 28 6.79 -21.76 9.12
C ALA A 28 6.03 -21.34 10.39
N ASP A 29 5.86 -22.19 11.42
CA ASP A 29 5.19 -21.79 12.67
C ASP A 29 5.85 -20.55 13.29
N ARG A 30 5.04 -19.53 13.60
CA ARG A 30 5.43 -18.18 14.07
C ARG A 30 6.26 -17.35 13.07
N GLY A 31 6.35 -17.80 11.83
CA GLY A 31 7.03 -17.16 10.72
C GLY A 31 6.07 -16.69 9.63
N VAL A 32 6.59 -16.64 8.41
CA VAL A 32 5.87 -16.26 7.21
C VAL A 32 6.01 -17.40 6.20
N CYS A 33 4.90 -17.76 5.56
CA CYS A 33 4.86 -18.71 4.45
C CYS A 33 4.63 -17.92 3.16
N LEU A 34 5.58 -17.99 2.23
CA LEU A 34 5.49 -17.35 0.92
C LEU A 34 5.00 -18.38 -0.09
N ILE A 35 3.89 -18.09 -0.76
CA ILE A 35 3.31 -18.94 -1.79
C ILE A 35 3.28 -18.15 -3.09
N ASP A 36 3.93 -18.68 -4.11
CA ASP A 36 3.85 -18.17 -5.47
C ASP A 36 2.90 -19.05 -6.29
N GLU A 37 2.35 -18.49 -7.36
CA GLU A 37 1.40 -19.16 -8.26
C GLU A 37 0.23 -19.82 -7.50
N PHE A 38 -0.39 -19.07 -6.59
CA PHE A 38 -1.48 -19.56 -5.73
C PHE A 38 -2.70 -20.06 -6.54
N ASP A 39 -2.88 -19.56 -7.76
CA ASP A 39 -3.89 -20.03 -8.71
C ASP A 39 -3.66 -21.47 -9.18
N LYS A 40 -2.39 -21.92 -9.32
CA LYS A 40 -2.02 -23.24 -9.84
C LYS A 40 -2.05 -24.36 -8.79
N MET A 41 -2.55 -24.09 -7.60
CA MET A 41 -2.62 -25.07 -6.52
C MET A 41 -3.65 -26.17 -6.80
N ASN A 42 -3.27 -27.43 -6.52
CA ASN A 42 -4.20 -28.55 -6.63
C ASN A 42 -5.33 -28.43 -5.59
N GLU A 43 -6.48 -29.04 -5.86
CA GLU A 43 -7.65 -28.99 -4.97
C GLU A 43 -7.37 -29.55 -3.55
N GLN A 44 -6.57 -30.62 -3.44
CA GLN A 44 -6.11 -31.15 -2.14
C GLN A 44 -5.25 -30.16 -1.35
N ASP A 45 -4.49 -29.33 -2.06
CA ASP A 45 -3.59 -28.35 -1.47
C ASP A 45 -4.43 -27.15 -0.99
N ARG A 46 -5.46 -26.77 -1.77
CA ARG A 46 -6.45 -25.74 -1.42
C ARG A 46 -7.23 -26.09 -0.14
N THR A 47 -7.70 -27.33 0.00
CA THR A 47 -8.42 -27.77 1.23
C THR A 47 -7.52 -27.74 2.46
N SER A 48 -6.26 -28.16 2.32
CA SER A 48 -5.28 -28.16 3.39
C SER A 48 -4.92 -26.74 3.87
N ILE A 49 -4.77 -25.79 2.95
CA ILE A 49 -4.56 -24.38 3.29
C ILE A 49 -5.79 -23.81 3.99
N HIS A 50 -6.99 -24.13 3.52
CA HIS A 50 -8.21 -23.65 4.15
C HIS A 50 -8.34 -24.14 5.61
N GLU A 51 -7.97 -25.39 5.91
CA GLU A 51 -7.87 -25.90 7.29
C GLU A 51 -6.84 -25.11 8.10
N ALA A 52 -5.64 -24.93 7.56
CA ALA A 52 -4.55 -24.24 8.23
C ALA A 52 -4.86 -22.75 8.52
N MET A 53 -5.50 -22.04 7.58
CA MET A 53 -5.86 -20.63 7.75
C MET A 53 -7.01 -20.43 8.75
N GLU A 54 -7.91 -21.41 8.87
CA GLU A 54 -9.05 -21.31 9.79
C GLU A 54 -8.70 -21.74 11.21
N GLN A 55 -8.04 -22.89 11.35
CA GLN A 55 -7.79 -23.49 12.66
C GLN A 55 -6.37 -23.21 13.17
N GLN A 56 -5.45 -22.74 12.32
CA GLN A 56 -4.03 -22.57 12.62
C GLN A 56 -3.35 -23.88 13.09
N SER A 57 -3.95 -25.01 12.71
CA SER A 57 -3.48 -26.37 12.98
C SER A 57 -3.80 -27.26 11.79
N ILE A 58 -2.95 -28.25 11.54
CA ILE A 58 -3.13 -29.24 10.48
C ILE A 58 -3.28 -30.61 11.15
N SER A 59 -4.40 -31.27 10.89
CA SER A 59 -4.62 -32.65 11.32
C SER A 59 -4.03 -33.63 10.31
N VAL A 60 -3.19 -34.56 10.78
CA VAL A 60 -2.55 -35.56 9.92
C VAL A 60 -2.88 -36.94 10.44
N SER A 61 -3.55 -37.72 9.61
CA SER A 61 -3.85 -39.14 9.84
C SER A 61 -3.31 -39.94 8.65
N LYS A 62 -2.04 -40.36 8.73
CA LYS A 62 -1.36 -41.12 7.68
C LYS A 62 -0.48 -42.20 8.30
N ALA A 63 -0.42 -43.37 7.67
CA ALA A 63 0.44 -44.50 8.06
C ALA A 63 0.34 -44.92 9.54
N GLY A 64 -0.86 -44.82 10.15
CA GLY A 64 -1.10 -45.18 11.55
C GLY A 64 -0.68 -44.10 12.56
N ILE A 65 -0.17 -42.96 12.12
CA ILE A 65 0.15 -41.80 12.95
C ILE A 65 -1.02 -40.82 12.84
N VAL A 66 -1.70 -40.59 13.97
CA VAL A 66 -2.73 -39.57 14.12
C VAL A 66 -2.19 -38.48 15.02
N THR A 67 -1.80 -37.36 14.44
CA THR A 67 -1.22 -36.22 15.16
C THR A 67 -1.75 -34.91 14.60
N SER A 68 -1.93 -33.92 15.48
CA SER A 68 -2.21 -32.54 15.08
C SER A 68 -0.94 -31.71 15.23
N LEU A 69 -0.59 -30.96 14.18
CA LEU A 69 0.56 -30.07 14.15
C LEU A 69 0.08 -28.62 14.15
N GLN A 70 0.76 -27.75 14.90
CA GLN A 70 0.49 -26.32 14.87
C GLN A 70 1.10 -25.68 13.61
N ALA A 71 0.36 -24.78 12.97
CA ALA A 71 0.78 -24.08 11.76
C ALA A 71 0.38 -22.59 11.84
N ARG A 72 0.82 -21.89 12.89
CA ARG A 72 0.54 -20.45 13.07
C ARG A 72 1.50 -19.63 12.22
N CYS A 73 1.25 -19.58 10.92
CA CYS A 73 2.06 -18.82 9.98
C CYS A 73 1.23 -17.67 9.37
N SER A 74 1.91 -16.60 9.01
CA SER A 74 1.33 -15.56 8.15
C SER A 74 1.54 -15.97 6.69
N VAL A 75 0.47 -16.12 5.92
CA VAL A 75 0.54 -16.49 4.50
C VAL A 75 0.62 -15.22 3.66
N ILE A 76 1.62 -15.16 2.78
CA ILE A 76 1.71 -14.16 1.71
C ILE A 76 1.64 -14.93 0.41
N ALA A 77 0.63 -14.62 -0.40
CA ALA A 77 0.37 -15.32 -1.65
C ALA A 77 0.36 -14.33 -2.82
N ALA A 78 0.95 -14.75 -3.94
CA ALA A 78 0.79 -14.11 -5.24
C ALA A 78 -0.05 -15.01 -6.13
N ALA A 79 -1.01 -14.43 -6.85
CA ALA A 79 -1.88 -15.14 -7.79
C ALA A 79 -1.91 -14.39 -9.11
N ASN A 80 -1.91 -15.14 -10.22
CA ASN A 80 -1.99 -14.55 -11.55
C ASN A 80 -3.45 -14.45 -12.03
N PRO A 81 -3.82 -13.40 -12.77
CA PRO A 81 -5.14 -13.31 -13.37
C PRO A 81 -5.29 -14.34 -14.49
N ILE A 82 -6.51 -14.87 -14.64
CA ILE A 82 -6.87 -15.76 -15.75
C ILE A 82 -6.69 -15.01 -17.07
N GLY A 83 -6.01 -15.64 -18.05
CA GLY A 83 -5.76 -15.02 -19.36
C GLY A 83 -4.62 -14.00 -19.39
N GLY A 84 -3.84 -13.86 -18.30
CA GLY A 84 -2.60 -13.09 -18.25
C GLY A 84 -2.77 -11.57 -18.14
N ARG A 85 -4.01 -11.04 -18.22
CA ARG A 85 -4.33 -9.63 -17.98
C ARG A 85 -5.52 -9.53 -17.02
N TYR A 86 -5.42 -8.62 -16.06
CA TYR A 86 -6.51 -8.37 -15.11
C TYR A 86 -7.62 -7.55 -15.76
N ASP A 87 -8.85 -8.08 -15.81
CA ASP A 87 -10.01 -7.34 -16.31
C ASP A 87 -10.73 -6.61 -15.16
N SER A 88 -10.73 -5.28 -15.19
CA SER A 88 -11.39 -4.45 -14.17
C SER A 88 -12.92 -4.44 -14.25
N SER A 89 -13.50 -5.01 -15.31
CA SER A 89 -14.95 -5.12 -15.47
C SER A 89 -15.56 -6.28 -14.64
N CYS A 90 -14.77 -7.34 -14.41
CA CYS A 90 -15.14 -8.51 -13.64
C CYS A 90 -14.81 -8.35 -12.14
N THR A 91 -15.38 -9.23 -11.31
CA THR A 91 -15.01 -9.32 -9.89
C THR A 91 -13.65 -9.99 -9.71
N LEU A 92 -13.02 -9.77 -8.55
CA LEU A 92 -11.78 -10.47 -8.20
C LEU A 92 -11.91 -12.00 -8.25
N VAL A 93 -13.07 -12.54 -7.83
CA VAL A 93 -13.36 -13.99 -7.80
C VAL A 93 -13.41 -14.59 -9.21
N GLU A 94 -13.90 -13.83 -10.19
CA GLU A 94 -13.95 -14.27 -11.58
C GLU A 94 -12.58 -14.13 -12.25
N ASN A 95 -11.79 -13.14 -11.85
CA ASN A 95 -10.46 -12.89 -12.40
C ASN A 95 -9.39 -13.86 -11.87
N VAL A 96 -9.56 -14.36 -10.65
CA VAL A 96 -8.63 -15.26 -9.97
C VAL A 96 -9.40 -16.52 -9.64
N ASP A 97 -8.99 -17.67 -10.18
CA ASP A 97 -9.66 -18.98 -10.01
C ASP A 97 -9.60 -19.51 -8.56
N LEU A 98 -10.23 -18.78 -7.64
CA LEU A 98 -10.23 -19.02 -6.21
C LEU A 98 -11.64 -19.03 -5.67
N THR A 99 -11.86 -19.90 -4.69
CA THR A 99 -13.15 -20.01 -4.02
C THR A 99 -13.34 -18.90 -3.00
N ASP A 100 -14.55 -18.33 -2.91
CA ASP A 100 -14.93 -17.29 -1.95
C ASP A 100 -14.49 -17.54 -0.48
N PRO A 101 -14.59 -18.77 0.08
CA PRO A 101 -14.18 -19.02 1.46
C PRO A 101 -12.69 -18.74 1.73
N ILE A 102 -11.83 -18.96 0.72
CA ILE A 102 -10.39 -18.70 0.84
C ILE A 102 -10.12 -17.20 0.80
N LEU A 103 -10.76 -16.46 -0.12
CA LEU A 103 -10.61 -15.01 -0.23
C LEU A 103 -11.04 -14.28 1.05
N GLN A 104 -12.10 -14.74 1.70
CA GLN A 104 -12.55 -14.20 2.99
C GLN A 104 -11.58 -14.45 4.15
N ARG A 105 -10.53 -15.28 3.98
CA ARG A 105 -9.52 -15.54 5.01
C ARG A 105 -8.27 -14.68 4.87
N PHE A 106 -8.17 -13.93 3.78
CA PHE A 106 -7.14 -12.90 3.63
C PHE A 106 -7.62 -11.58 4.24
N ASP A 107 -6.74 -10.98 5.05
CA ASP A 107 -7.00 -9.69 5.68
C ASP A 107 -6.86 -8.52 4.67
N CYS A 108 -5.94 -8.65 3.71
CA CYS A 108 -5.70 -7.65 2.67
C CYS A 108 -5.63 -8.29 1.28
N LEU A 109 -6.31 -7.68 0.33
CA LEU A 109 -6.32 -8.00 -1.09
C LEU A 109 -5.70 -6.82 -1.85
N CYS A 110 -4.58 -7.05 -2.52
CA CYS A 110 -3.90 -6.03 -3.31
C CYS A 110 -3.94 -6.44 -4.78
N VAL A 111 -4.63 -5.65 -5.60
CA VAL A 111 -4.67 -5.86 -7.06
C VAL A 111 -3.65 -4.95 -7.72
N LEU A 112 -2.64 -5.54 -8.34
CA LEU A 112 -1.67 -4.82 -9.17
C LEU A 112 -2.26 -4.64 -10.57
N GLN A 113 -2.50 -3.40 -10.96
CA GLN A 113 -3.01 -3.03 -12.28
C GLN A 113 -1.89 -2.37 -13.07
N ASP A 114 -1.65 -2.87 -14.28
CA ASP A 114 -0.75 -2.24 -15.24
C ASP A 114 -1.52 -1.16 -16.02
N VAL A 115 -1.25 0.10 -15.71
CA VAL A 115 -1.82 1.27 -16.39
C VAL A 115 -0.68 1.96 -17.13
N VAL A 116 -0.80 2.02 -18.45
CA VAL A 116 0.19 2.69 -19.31
C VAL A 116 0.15 4.19 -19.03
N ASP A 117 1.18 4.71 -18.36
CA ASP A 117 1.40 6.12 -18.10
C ASP A 117 2.81 6.50 -18.59
N PRO A 118 2.95 7.32 -19.64
CA PRO A 118 4.25 7.63 -20.23
C PRO A 118 5.23 8.26 -19.22
N VAL A 119 4.73 9.00 -18.22
CA VAL A 119 5.58 9.65 -17.22
C VAL A 119 6.11 8.64 -16.20
N ALA A 120 5.25 7.72 -15.74
CA ALA A 120 5.65 6.67 -14.82
C ALA A 120 6.60 5.66 -15.50
N ASP A 121 6.32 5.33 -16.76
CA ASP A 121 7.13 4.42 -17.58
C ASP A 121 8.53 4.97 -17.82
N GLU A 122 8.67 6.27 -18.12
CA GLU A 122 9.98 6.92 -18.28
C GLU A 122 10.80 6.89 -16.97
N ARG A 123 10.15 7.14 -15.83
CA ARG A 123 10.79 7.06 -14.51
C ARG A 123 11.24 5.64 -14.19
N LEU A 124 10.38 4.65 -14.45
CA LEU A 124 10.70 3.25 -14.24
C LEU A 124 11.86 2.80 -15.14
N ALA A 125 11.82 3.17 -16.43
CA ALA A 125 12.88 2.85 -17.38
C ALA A 125 14.21 3.47 -16.95
N SER A 126 14.22 4.74 -16.55
CA SER A 126 15.41 5.43 -16.05
C SER A 126 16.00 4.71 -14.83
N PHE A 127 15.15 4.38 -13.84
CA PHE A 127 15.55 3.68 -12.62
C PHE A 127 16.11 2.28 -12.89
N VAL A 128 15.47 1.50 -13.77
CA VAL A 128 15.93 0.16 -14.15
C VAL A 128 17.29 0.23 -14.85
N THR A 129 17.47 1.20 -15.75
CA THR A 129 18.73 1.39 -16.49
C THR A 129 19.86 1.76 -15.53
N GLU A 130 19.61 2.70 -14.62
CA GLU A 130 20.56 3.12 -13.59
C GLU A 130 20.95 1.97 -12.65
N SER A 131 19.97 1.21 -12.16
CA SER A 131 20.18 0.04 -11.31
C SER A 131 21.03 -1.04 -12.00
N HIS A 132 20.80 -1.29 -13.29
CA HIS A 132 21.62 -2.21 -14.07
C HIS A 132 23.06 -1.73 -14.27
N MET A 133 23.28 -0.42 -14.46
CA MET A 133 24.63 0.16 -14.54
C MET A 133 25.40 0.00 -13.21
N MET A 134 24.74 0.26 -12.09
CA MET A 134 25.33 0.15 -10.75
C MET A 134 25.63 -1.30 -10.36
N SER A 135 24.76 -2.25 -10.71
CA SER A 135 24.94 -3.68 -10.43
C SER A 135 26.17 -4.26 -11.15
N ARG A 136 26.42 -3.83 -12.39
CA ARG A 136 27.60 -4.25 -13.16
C ARG A 136 28.91 -3.67 -12.63
N SER A 137 28.89 -2.42 -12.14
CA SER A 137 30.06 -1.78 -11.53
C SER A 137 30.53 -2.48 -10.24
N ARG A 138 29.61 -3.09 -9.46
CA ARG A 138 29.93 -3.84 -8.24
C ARG A 138 30.48 -5.26 -8.46
N GLY A 139 30.46 -5.78 -9.69
CA GLY A 139 30.96 -7.12 -10.03
C GLY A 139 32.48 -7.22 -10.23
N GLY A 140 33.20 -6.10 -10.24
CA GLY A 140 34.65 -6.05 -10.41
C GLY A 140 35.40 -5.73 -9.11
N GLY A 141 35.60 -6.74 -8.25
CA GLY A 141 36.73 -6.85 -7.31
C GLY A 141 37.24 -5.61 -6.54
N GLY A 142 36.37 -4.66 -6.18
CA GLY A 142 36.76 -3.43 -5.49
C GLY A 142 36.13 -3.35 -4.10
N SER A 143 36.99 -3.30 -3.08
CA SER A 143 36.66 -3.16 -1.66
C SER A 143 35.62 -2.07 -1.37
N VAL A 144 34.76 -2.36 -0.39
CA VAL A 144 33.73 -1.48 0.16
C VAL A 144 34.37 -0.33 0.91
N THR A 145 34.68 0.77 0.21
CA THR A 145 34.95 2.08 0.83
C THR A 145 34.56 3.22 -0.12
N GLY A 146 33.47 3.91 0.22
CA GLY A 146 33.34 5.36 0.00
C GLY A 146 32.83 5.86 -1.36
N SER A 147 31.75 6.62 -1.27
CA SER A 147 31.45 7.78 -2.11
C SER A 147 30.93 7.55 -3.53
N ALA A 148 29.60 7.45 -3.63
CA ALA A 148 28.88 8.10 -4.71
C ALA A 148 28.10 9.28 -4.13
N ALA A 149 28.84 10.36 -3.83
CA ALA A 149 28.27 11.69 -3.74
C ALA A 149 28.08 12.19 -5.18
N GLY A 150 26.82 12.39 -5.57
CA GLY A 150 26.48 12.78 -6.94
C GLY A 150 24.99 13.07 -7.13
N GLY A 151 24.42 13.94 -6.28
CA GLY A 151 23.29 14.82 -6.60
C GLY A 151 21.95 14.20 -6.99
N SER A 152 21.02 14.09 -6.04
CA SER A 152 19.64 14.59 -6.20
C SER A 152 18.99 14.79 -4.84
N GLU A 153 18.39 15.96 -4.62
CA GLU A 153 17.74 16.42 -3.38
C GLU A 153 16.40 15.72 -3.11
N GLY A 154 16.42 14.38 -3.12
CA GLY A 154 15.26 13.53 -2.92
C GLY A 154 15.63 12.20 -2.28
N GLU A 155 16.74 12.15 -1.52
CA GLU A 155 17.04 11.01 -0.63
C GLU A 155 15.96 10.93 0.44
N THR A 156 14.84 10.31 0.05
CA THR A 156 13.93 9.58 0.92
C THR A 156 14.81 8.92 1.97
N ARG A 157 14.62 9.22 3.24
CA ARG A 157 15.46 8.75 4.36
C ARG A 157 15.57 7.22 4.34
N LEU A 158 16.50 6.67 3.56
CA LEU A 158 16.59 5.23 3.34
C LEU A 158 17.11 4.61 4.63
N ILE A 159 16.21 3.95 5.36
CA ILE A 159 16.57 3.25 6.59
C ILE A 159 17.51 2.11 6.21
N PRO A 160 18.74 2.05 6.78
CA PRO A 160 19.66 0.97 6.48
C PRO A 160 19.04 -0.38 6.89
N GLN A 161 19.16 -1.39 6.02
CA GLN A 161 18.54 -2.70 6.24
C GLN A 161 18.96 -3.35 7.58
N SER A 162 20.17 -3.08 8.05
CA SER A 162 20.67 -3.59 9.34
C SER A 162 19.89 -3.02 10.53
N LEU A 163 19.52 -1.74 10.48
CA LEU A 163 18.72 -1.08 11.50
C LEU A 163 17.28 -1.59 11.46
N LEU A 164 16.68 -1.71 10.27
CA LEU A 164 15.31 -2.21 10.11
C LEU A 164 15.15 -3.63 10.66
N LYS A 165 16.11 -4.54 10.39
CA LYS A 165 16.09 -5.91 10.94
C LYS A 165 16.08 -5.92 12.46
N LYS A 166 16.97 -5.13 13.09
CA LYS A 166 17.03 -4.99 14.55
C LYS A 166 15.74 -4.37 15.11
N TYR A 167 15.19 -3.37 14.41
CA TYR A 167 13.96 -2.70 14.80
C TYR A 167 12.76 -3.65 14.82
N ILE A 168 12.57 -4.43 13.77
CA ILE A 168 11.49 -5.43 13.69
C ILE A 168 11.66 -6.49 14.79
N GLN A 169 12.88 -6.95 15.04
CA GLN A 169 13.15 -7.92 16.10
C GLN A 169 12.82 -7.36 17.49
N TYR A 170 13.21 -6.11 17.77
CA TYR A 170 12.91 -5.42 19.01
C TYR A 170 11.40 -5.20 19.19
N ALA A 171 10.72 -4.67 18.17
CA ALA A 171 9.28 -4.44 18.18
C ALA A 171 8.49 -5.74 18.39
N ARG A 172 8.93 -6.86 17.79
CA ARG A 172 8.29 -8.18 17.97
C ARG A 172 8.43 -8.73 19.39
N ALA A 173 9.57 -8.51 20.04
CA ALA A 173 9.85 -9.05 21.38
C ALA A 173 9.22 -8.21 22.50
N ASN A 174 9.30 -6.88 22.39
CA ASN A 174 9.03 -5.98 23.50
C ASN A 174 7.64 -5.36 23.47
N CYS A 175 7.06 -5.13 22.29
CA CYS A 175 5.78 -4.44 22.15
C CYS A 175 4.64 -5.42 21.87
N ARG A 176 3.62 -5.38 22.73
CA ARG A 176 2.34 -6.07 22.56
C ARG A 176 1.23 -5.06 22.81
N PRO A 177 0.85 -4.29 21.77
CA PRO A 177 -0.15 -3.25 21.94
C PRO A 177 -1.47 -3.87 22.39
N ALA A 178 -2.10 -3.25 23.38
CA ALA A 178 -3.39 -3.67 23.89
C ALA A 178 -4.47 -2.65 23.50
N LEU A 179 -5.61 -3.16 23.06
CA LEU A 179 -6.83 -2.39 22.85
C LEU A 179 -7.43 -2.04 24.23
N ARG A 180 -7.10 -0.87 24.77
CA ARG A 180 -7.75 -0.36 26.00
C ARG A 180 -9.10 0.28 25.64
N GLY A 181 -10.16 -0.19 26.28
CA GLY A 181 -11.49 0.39 26.16
C GLY A 181 -11.47 1.88 26.55
N GLY A 182 -12.01 2.74 25.67
CA GLY A 182 -12.06 4.20 25.85
C GLY A 182 -11.03 4.99 25.04
N THR A 183 -10.10 4.33 24.34
CA THR A 183 -9.07 5.02 23.52
C THR A 183 -9.45 5.14 22.05
N PHE A 184 -10.49 4.43 21.60
CA PHE A 184 -10.96 4.46 20.23
C PHE A 184 -12.47 4.39 20.12
N ASP A 185 -13.02 5.10 19.14
CA ASP A 185 -14.46 5.18 18.89
C ASP A 185 -15.01 3.86 18.33
N GLN A 186 -15.45 2.96 19.22
CA GLN A 186 -16.11 1.71 18.85
C GLN A 186 -17.35 1.96 17.98
N GLU A 187 -18.05 3.08 18.22
CA GLU A 187 -19.20 3.50 17.41
C GLU A 187 -18.82 3.80 15.96
N LYS A 188 -17.61 4.33 15.72
CA LYS A 188 -17.09 4.63 14.38
C LYS A 188 -16.97 3.35 13.56
N ILE A 189 -16.37 2.30 14.14
CA ILE A 189 -16.22 0.98 13.48
C ILE A 189 -17.59 0.34 13.22
N ALA A 190 -18.50 0.39 14.19
CA ALA A 190 -19.85 -0.14 14.03
C ALA A 190 -20.61 0.57 12.90
N SER A 191 -20.53 1.90 12.86
CA SER A 191 -21.14 2.71 11.80
C SER A 191 -20.55 2.41 10.42
N LEU A 192 -19.22 2.24 10.35
CA LEU A 192 -18.50 1.87 9.14
C LEU A 192 -18.95 0.51 8.63
N TYR A 193 -19.04 -0.49 9.50
CA TYR A 193 -19.49 -1.84 9.14
C TYR A 193 -20.91 -1.84 8.58
N VAL A 194 -21.84 -1.10 9.20
CA VAL A 194 -23.23 -1.00 8.72
C VAL A 194 -23.28 -0.33 7.34
N GLN A 195 -22.51 0.75 7.14
CA GLN A 195 -22.43 1.45 5.86
C GLN A 195 -21.82 0.55 4.77
N LEU A 196 -20.71 -0.12 5.08
CA LEU A 196 -20.04 -1.07 4.21
C LEU A 196 -20.97 -2.21 3.80
N ARG A 197 -21.68 -2.82 4.75
CA ARG A 197 -22.62 -3.90 4.47
C ARG A 197 -23.77 -3.45 3.57
N LYS A 198 -24.32 -2.25 3.81
CA LYS A 198 -25.39 -1.67 3.00
C LYS A 198 -24.95 -1.43 1.54
N GLU A 199 -23.79 -0.81 1.36
CA GLU A 199 -23.22 -0.51 0.03
C GLU A 199 -22.83 -1.79 -0.72
N SER A 200 -22.24 -2.78 -0.04
CA SER A 200 -21.84 -4.05 -0.66
C SER A 200 -23.04 -4.89 -1.11
N THR A 201 -24.13 -4.92 -0.32
CA THR A 201 -25.38 -5.58 -0.75
C THR A 201 -26.02 -4.86 -1.93
N SER A 202 -25.94 -3.53 -1.99
CA SER A 202 -26.48 -2.76 -3.12
C SER A 202 -25.64 -2.86 -4.39
N SER A 203 -24.32 -3.02 -4.28
CA SER A 203 -23.39 -3.06 -5.42
C SER A 203 -23.11 -4.46 -5.97
N GLY A 204 -23.62 -5.53 -5.34
CA GLY A 204 -23.32 -6.91 -5.76
C GLY A 204 -21.83 -7.26 -5.63
N GLY A 205 -21.16 -6.67 -4.65
CA GLY A 205 -19.75 -6.92 -4.34
C GLY A 205 -19.56 -8.10 -3.38
N VAL A 206 -18.30 -8.45 -3.11
CA VAL A 206 -17.91 -9.49 -2.14
C VAL A 206 -18.55 -9.20 -0.77
N PRO A 207 -19.25 -10.17 -0.14
CA PRO A 207 -19.92 -9.97 1.13
C PRO A 207 -18.91 -9.72 2.26
N ILE A 208 -19.19 -8.71 3.09
CA ILE A 208 -18.30 -8.31 4.18
C ILE A 208 -18.59 -9.15 5.42
N ALA A 209 -17.64 -10.02 5.77
CA ALA A 209 -17.65 -10.83 6.99
C ALA A 209 -17.18 -10.04 8.22
N VAL A 210 -17.51 -10.56 9.41
CA VAL A 210 -17.03 -10.02 10.70
C VAL A 210 -15.50 -10.05 10.78
N ARG A 211 -14.85 -11.01 10.10
CA ARG A 211 -13.38 -11.10 10.04
C ARG A 211 -12.74 -9.79 9.59
N HIS A 212 -13.35 -9.06 8.66
CA HIS A 212 -12.77 -7.81 8.21
C HIS A 212 -12.63 -6.76 9.33
N ILE A 213 -13.54 -6.76 10.31
CA ILE A 213 -13.41 -5.91 11.49
C ILE A 213 -12.22 -6.37 12.34
N GLU A 214 -12.02 -7.68 12.48
CA GLU A 214 -10.83 -8.24 13.13
C GLU A 214 -9.56 -7.85 12.38
N SER A 215 -9.58 -7.84 11.04
CA SER A 215 -8.47 -7.39 10.21
C SER A 215 -8.12 -5.92 10.47
N ILE A 216 -9.11 -5.02 10.60
CA ILE A 216 -8.88 -3.62 10.98
C ILE A 216 -8.18 -3.54 12.35
N MET A 217 -8.67 -4.29 13.34
CA MET A 217 -8.08 -4.28 14.68
C MET A 217 -6.63 -4.80 14.67
N ARG A 218 -6.36 -5.88 13.92
CA ARG A 218 -5.00 -6.41 13.76
C ARG A 218 -4.06 -5.43 13.06
N MET A 219 -4.54 -4.72 12.03
CA MET A 219 -3.75 -3.69 11.34
C MET A 219 -3.46 -2.50 12.26
N ALA A 220 -4.41 -2.11 13.11
CA ALA A 220 -4.21 -1.01 14.06
C ALA A 220 -3.19 -1.38 15.15
N GLU A 221 -3.25 -2.61 15.66
CA GLU A 221 -2.22 -3.17 16.53
C GLU A 221 -0.85 -3.21 15.82
N ALA A 222 -0.80 -3.61 14.55
CA ALA A 222 0.43 -3.62 13.77
C ALA A 222 1.02 -2.20 13.60
N HIS A 223 0.18 -1.19 13.36
CA HIS A 223 0.60 0.20 13.24
C HIS A 223 1.12 0.76 14.58
N ALA A 224 0.42 0.49 15.69
CA ALA A 224 0.89 0.85 17.03
C ALA A 224 2.24 0.19 17.34
N LYS A 225 2.42 -1.08 16.92
CA LYS A 225 3.68 -1.81 17.05
C LYS A 225 4.81 -1.22 16.21
N MET A 226 4.51 -0.69 15.02
CA MET A 226 5.48 0.06 14.21
C MET A 226 5.96 1.33 14.90
N HIS A 227 5.13 1.95 15.75
CA HIS A 227 5.51 3.10 16.57
C HIS A 227 6.07 2.73 17.95
N LEU A 228 6.26 1.45 18.25
CA LEU A 228 6.66 0.94 19.58
C LEU A 228 5.71 1.40 20.71
N ARG A 229 4.43 1.59 20.38
CA ARG A 229 3.40 1.99 21.35
C ARG A 229 2.76 0.74 21.96
N ASP A 230 2.44 0.83 23.24
CA ASP A 230 1.73 -0.21 23.98
C ASP A 230 0.19 -0.09 23.89
N TYR A 231 -0.30 0.98 23.28
CA TYR A 231 -1.72 1.25 23.12
C TYR A 231 -2.01 1.79 21.71
N VAL A 232 -3.18 1.41 21.18
CA VAL A 232 -3.68 1.85 19.88
C VAL A 232 -4.39 3.20 20.04
N ARG A 233 -4.12 4.15 19.13
CA ARG A 233 -4.80 5.46 19.05
C ARG A 233 -5.83 5.50 17.93
N ASP A 234 -6.68 6.52 17.94
CA ASP A 234 -7.60 6.81 16.83
C ASP A 234 -6.89 7.01 15.49
N ASP A 235 -5.70 7.62 15.48
CA ASP A 235 -4.90 7.80 14.27
C ASP A 235 -4.51 6.45 13.62
N ASP A 236 -4.16 5.46 14.44
CA ASP A 236 -3.76 4.11 13.99
C ASP A 236 -4.98 3.36 13.42
N MET A 237 -6.16 3.59 14.01
CA MET A 237 -7.43 3.05 13.52
C MET A 237 -7.84 3.67 12.19
N ASP A 238 -7.68 4.99 12.03
CA ASP A 238 -8.02 5.70 10.79
C ASP A 238 -7.11 5.29 9.64
N ALA A 239 -5.83 5.09 9.89
CA ALA A 239 -4.91 4.50 8.92
C ALA A 239 -5.33 3.07 8.52
N SER A 240 -5.72 2.25 9.50
CA SER A 240 -6.14 0.86 9.27
C SER A 240 -7.45 0.75 8.50
N ILE A 241 -8.42 1.64 8.81
CA ILE A 241 -9.67 1.77 8.06
C ILE A 241 -9.38 2.18 6.62
N SER A 242 -8.51 3.18 6.41
CA SER A 242 -8.13 3.65 5.08
C SER A 242 -7.53 2.53 4.24
N MET A 243 -6.56 1.80 4.80
CA MET A 243 -5.89 0.68 4.14
C MET A 243 -6.87 -0.45 3.80
N MET A 244 -7.76 -0.81 4.73
CA MET A 244 -8.77 -1.85 4.47
C MET A 244 -9.76 -1.43 3.39
N LEU A 245 -10.22 -0.17 3.41
CA LEU A 245 -11.12 0.37 2.40
C LEU A 245 -10.45 0.42 1.03
N GLU A 246 -9.18 0.82 0.94
CA GLU A 246 -8.44 0.83 -0.32
C GLU A 246 -8.26 -0.58 -0.89
N SER A 247 -7.89 -1.53 -0.05
CA SER A 247 -7.83 -2.95 -0.40
C SER A 247 -9.17 -3.48 -0.91
N PHE A 248 -10.27 -3.11 -0.27
CA PHE A 248 -11.60 -3.53 -0.70
C PHE A 248 -12.01 -2.85 -2.02
N ILE A 249 -11.81 -1.55 -2.15
CA ILE A 249 -12.20 -0.74 -3.31
C ILE A 249 -11.44 -1.18 -4.57
N THR A 250 -10.16 -1.55 -4.45
CA THR A 250 -9.35 -2.05 -5.56
C THR A 250 -9.77 -3.43 -6.04
N ALA A 251 -10.33 -4.27 -5.16
CA ALA A 251 -10.85 -5.59 -5.51
C ALA A 251 -12.25 -5.58 -6.15
N GLN A 252 -12.97 -4.46 -6.13
CA GLN A 252 -14.32 -4.33 -6.72
C GLN A 252 -14.29 -3.96 -8.21
N LYS A 253 -15.41 -4.23 -8.89
CA LYS A 253 -15.66 -3.83 -10.28
C LYS A 253 -15.44 -2.33 -10.47
N PHE A 254 -14.94 -1.93 -11.65
CA PHE A 254 -14.66 -0.53 -11.98
C PHE A 254 -15.85 0.42 -11.73
N SER A 255 -17.07 0.03 -12.12
CA SER A 255 -18.29 0.85 -11.94
C SER A 255 -18.60 1.10 -10.46
N VAL A 256 -18.42 0.07 -9.63
CA VAL A 256 -18.66 0.10 -8.19
C VAL A 256 -17.57 0.88 -7.47
N ARG A 257 -16.31 0.74 -7.91
CA ARG A 257 -15.13 1.41 -7.36
C ARG A 257 -15.34 2.92 -7.23
N ARG A 258 -15.92 3.56 -8.26
CA ARG A 258 -16.18 5.00 -8.24
C ARG A 258 -17.31 5.40 -7.29
N SER A 259 -18.32 4.55 -7.10
CA SER A 259 -19.40 4.79 -6.15
C SER A 259 -18.89 4.67 -4.71
N LEU A 260 -18.20 3.58 -4.41
CA LEU A 260 -17.60 3.33 -3.09
C LEU A 260 -16.57 4.41 -2.72
N ARG A 261 -15.71 4.82 -3.65
CA ARG A 261 -14.74 5.89 -3.38
C ARG A 261 -15.43 7.23 -3.06
N ARG A 262 -16.64 7.49 -3.57
CA ARG A 262 -17.41 8.69 -3.20
C ARG A 262 -18.07 8.57 -1.84
N SER A 263 -18.67 7.43 -1.51
CA SER A 263 -19.34 7.23 -0.23
C SER A 263 -18.35 7.19 0.93
N PHE A 264 -17.17 6.59 0.72
CA PHE A 264 -16.13 6.45 1.73
C PHE A 264 -15.03 7.51 1.66
N ALA A 265 -15.17 8.55 0.84
CA ALA A 265 -14.18 9.64 0.72
C ALA A 265 -13.83 10.29 2.07
N LYS A 266 -14.78 10.32 3.02
CA LYS A 266 -14.58 10.85 4.38
C LYS A 266 -13.49 10.08 5.14
N TYR A 267 -13.39 8.77 4.93
CA TYR A 267 -12.46 7.91 5.67
C TYR A 267 -11.13 7.72 4.93
N MET A 268 -11.07 7.99 3.62
CA MET A 268 -9.85 7.81 2.82
C MET A 268 -8.97 9.07 2.73
N SER A 269 -9.47 10.25 3.10
CA SER A 269 -8.64 11.46 3.04
C SER A 269 -7.65 11.48 4.22
N SER A 270 -6.48 10.88 4.03
CA SER A 270 -5.34 11.18 4.89
C SER A 270 -4.93 12.64 4.72
N GLY A 271 -4.45 13.27 5.79
CA GLY A 271 -3.98 14.66 5.75
C GLY A 271 -2.88 14.89 4.69
N GLU A 272 -2.04 13.88 4.44
CA GLU A 272 -0.97 13.93 3.44
C GLU A 272 -1.48 13.98 2.00
N ASP A 273 -2.58 13.27 1.69
CA ASP A 273 -3.23 13.37 0.37
C ASP A 273 -3.77 14.76 0.11
N ARG A 274 -4.24 15.47 1.16
CA ARG A 274 -4.69 16.87 1.03
C ARG A 274 -3.54 17.77 0.63
N VAL A 275 -2.36 17.59 1.23
CA VAL A 275 -1.15 18.34 0.88
C VAL A 275 -0.75 18.04 -0.57
N HIS A 276 -0.70 16.77 -0.97
CA HIS A 276 -0.38 16.39 -2.35
C HIS A 276 -1.42 16.88 -3.37
N LEU A 277 -2.72 16.82 -3.04
CA LEU A 277 -3.80 17.35 -3.88
C LEU A 277 -3.68 18.87 -4.05
N LEU A 278 -3.43 19.60 -2.96
CA LEU A 278 -3.21 21.05 -3.00
C LEU A 278 -1.97 21.39 -3.82
N LEU A 279 -0.90 20.61 -3.69
CA LEU A 279 0.33 20.78 -4.46
C LEU A 279 0.10 20.51 -5.96
N HIS A 280 -0.67 19.49 -6.31
CA HIS A 280 -1.03 19.21 -7.70
C HIS A 280 -1.90 20.31 -8.31
N ILE A 281 -2.91 20.81 -7.57
CA ILE A 281 -3.74 21.94 -8.01
C ILE A 281 -2.88 23.18 -8.25
N LEU A 282 -1.94 23.45 -7.34
CA LEU A 282 -1.03 24.59 -7.48
C LEU A 282 -0.12 24.42 -8.69
N GLN A 283 0.43 23.23 -8.92
CA GLN A 283 1.24 22.91 -10.10
C GLN A 283 0.45 23.09 -11.41
N ASP A 284 -0.80 22.62 -11.46
CA ASP A 284 -1.67 22.79 -12.63
C ASP A 284 -2.01 24.27 -12.88
N MET A 285 -2.28 25.04 -11.83
CA MET A 285 -2.52 26.48 -11.95
C MET A 285 -1.28 27.21 -12.46
N MET A 286 -0.10 26.88 -11.93
CA MET A 286 1.18 27.44 -12.37
C MET A 286 1.50 27.08 -13.82
N ARG A 287 1.18 25.84 -14.24
CA ARG A 287 1.36 25.39 -15.63
C ARG A 287 0.46 26.16 -16.59
N ASN A 288 -0.80 26.39 -16.21
CA ASN A 288 -1.74 27.18 -17.00
C ASN A 288 -1.32 28.65 -17.09
N GLU A 289 -0.83 29.24 -16.00
CA GLU A 289 -0.36 30.63 -15.99
C GLU A 289 0.92 30.79 -16.82
N ALA A 290 1.87 29.85 -16.73
CA ALA A 290 3.05 29.83 -17.59
C ALA A 290 2.68 29.73 -19.08
N MET A 291 1.68 28.92 -19.42
CA MET A 291 1.16 28.82 -20.78
C MET A 291 0.49 30.12 -21.23
N TYR A 292 -0.28 30.78 -20.36
CA TYR A 292 -0.90 32.07 -20.67
C TYR A 292 0.15 33.17 -20.92
N GLN A 293 1.19 33.25 -20.09
CA GLN A 293 2.24 34.25 -20.24
C GLN A 293 3.10 34.04 -21.51
N THR A 294 3.38 32.79 -21.88
CA THR A 294 4.11 32.48 -23.12
C THR A 294 3.30 32.86 -24.37
N VAL A 295 2.00 32.53 -24.41
CA VAL A 295 1.10 32.93 -25.52
C VAL A 295 0.96 34.45 -25.61
N LYS A 296 0.82 35.14 -24.48
CA LYS A 296 0.74 36.62 -24.43
C LYS A 296 2.04 37.29 -24.90
N ARG A 297 3.20 36.71 -24.59
CA ARG A 297 4.51 37.20 -25.07
C ARG A 297 4.74 36.93 -26.56
N GLN A 298 4.26 35.79 -27.09
CA GLN A 298 4.27 35.51 -28.53
C GLN A 298 3.43 36.54 -29.31
N GLN A 299 2.27 36.95 -28.78
CA GLN A 299 1.46 38.01 -29.40
C GLN A 299 2.13 39.40 -29.35
N GLN A 300 3.06 39.63 -28.43
CA GLN A 300 3.83 40.88 -28.30
C GLN A 300 5.18 40.88 -29.04
N GLY A 301 5.51 39.83 -29.80
CA GLY A 301 6.69 39.81 -30.67
C GLY A 301 8.05 39.77 -29.97
N ARG A 302 8.12 39.30 -28.71
CA ARG A 302 9.38 39.05 -27.99
C ARG A 302 9.89 37.63 -28.27
N ASN A 303 11.22 37.46 -28.34
CA ASN A 303 11.90 36.17 -28.57
C ASN A 303 11.42 35.07 -27.61
N ALA A 304 11.26 33.86 -28.14
CA ALA A 304 10.63 32.72 -27.48
C ALA A 304 11.50 31.99 -26.43
N ASP A 305 12.79 32.33 -26.31
CA ASP A 305 13.76 31.56 -25.51
C ASP A 305 13.95 32.06 -24.06
N ASP A 306 13.41 33.22 -23.67
CA ASP A 306 13.48 33.70 -22.27
C ASP A 306 12.26 33.22 -21.47
N LEU A 307 12.47 32.15 -20.68
CA LEU A 307 11.52 31.66 -19.68
C LEU A 307 11.15 32.79 -18.68
N PRO A 308 9.88 32.88 -18.24
CA PRO A 308 9.50 33.86 -17.22
C PRO A 308 10.21 33.57 -15.90
N GLU A 309 11.00 34.52 -15.40
CA GLU A 309 11.77 34.40 -14.14
C GLU A 309 10.88 34.25 -12.89
N VAL A 310 9.62 34.71 -12.98
CA VAL A 310 8.67 34.74 -11.87
C VAL A 310 7.26 34.38 -12.37
N LEU A 311 6.64 33.37 -11.76
CA LEU A 311 5.21 33.08 -11.92
C LEU A 311 4.45 33.54 -10.68
N GLU A 312 3.36 34.26 -10.89
CA GLU A 312 2.49 34.78 -9.83
C GLU A 312 1.08 34.22 -10.01
N VAL A 313 0.52 33.65 -8.95
CA VAL A 313 -0.86 33.14 -8.96
C VAL A 313 -1.63 33.71 -7.77
N PRO A 314 -2.85 34.26 -7.98
CA PRO A 314 -3.68 34.77 -6.89
C PRO A 314 -4.09 33.69 -5.89
N LEU A 315 -3.96 33.99 -4.59
CA LEU A 315 -4.42 33.11 -3.51
C LEU A 315 -5.93 32.84 -3.61
N ASP A 316 -6.71 33.83 -4.03
CA ASP A 316 -8.17 33.71 -4.12
C ASP A 316 -8.62 32.70 -5.19
N GLU A 317 -7.86 32.57 -6.29
CA GLU A 317 -8.12 31.54 -7.31
C GLU A 317 -7.75 30.14 -6.80
N PHE A 318 -6.66 30.05 -6.03
CA PHE A 318 -6.23 28.81 -5.40
C PHE A 318 -7.23 28.33 -4.33
N GLU A 319 -7.72 29.25 -3.48
CA GLU A 319 -8.79 28.98 -2.53
C GLU A 319 -10.09 28.57 -3.24
N GLY A 320 -10.43 29.19 -4.37
CA GLY A 320 -11.58 28.82 -5.19
C GLY A 320 -11.51 27.36 -5.67
N ARG A 321 -10.39 26.96 -6.29
CA ARG A 321 -10.20 25.57 -6.74
C ARG A 321 -10.06 24.57 -5.60
N ALA A 322 -9.52 25.00 -4.45
CA ALA A 322 -9.48 24.17 -3.24
C ALA A 322 -10.90 23.94 -2.67
N ARG A 323 -11.76 24.97 -2.68
CA ARG A 323 -13.16 24.87 -2.24
C ARG A 323 -13.99 23.93 -3.13
N ASP A 324 -13.76 23.92 -4.44
CA ASP A 324 -14.39 22.96 -5.35
C ASP A 324 -14.08 21.51 -4.99
N ARG A 325 -12.93 21.28 -4.34
CA ARG A 325 -12.49 19.96 -3.84
C ARG A 325 -12.81 19.74 -2.36
N ARG A 326 -13.62 20.62 -1.74
CA ARG A 326 -14.00 20.59 -0.30
C ARG A 326 -12.83 20.69 0.67
N ILE A 327 -11.74 21.34 0.27
CA ILE A 327 -10.60 21.65 1.15
C ILE A 327 -10.71 23.12 1.54
N TYR A 328 -10.91 23.38 2.83
CA TYR A 328 -11.12 24.73 3.37
C TYR A 328 -9.88 25.29 4.09
N ASP A 329 -8.94 24.43 4.49
CA ASP A 329 -7.74 24.81 5.23
C ASP A 329 -6.52 24.90 4.31
N VAL A 330 -6.41 26.01 3.60
CA VAL A 330 -5.30 26.31 2.70
C VAL A 330 -4.12 26.94 3.46
N ALA A 331 -4.41 27.54 4.62
CA ALA A 331 -3.42 28.23 5.46
C ALA A 331 -2.45 27.28 6.18
N GLU A 332 -2.82 26.01 6.39
CA GLU A 332 -1.93 24.98 6.93
C GLU A 332 -0.94 24.51 5.86
N PHE A 333 -1.42 24.38 4.61
CA PHE A 333 -0.60 24.01 3.45
C PHE A 333 0.45 25.07 3.10
N CYS A 334 0.08 26.36 3.07
CA CYS A 334 1.02 27.45 2.77
C CYS A 334 2.13 27.63 3.82
N ARG A 335 2.00 27.01 5.01
CA ARG A 335 3.01 26.99 6.07
C ARG A 335 3.80 25.68 6.12
N GLY A 336 3.45 24.69 5.30
CA GLY A 336 4.06 23.37 5.29
C GLY A 336 5.38 23.34 4.53
N GLN A 337 6.30 22.47 4.95
CA GLN A 337 7.61 22.27 4.30
C GLN A 337 7.48 21.90 2.82
N ALA A 338 6.45 21.15 2.42
CA ALA A 338 6.21 20.77 1.03
C ALA A 338 5.95 21.97 0.08
N PHE A 339 5.46 23.10 0.62
CA PHE A 339 5.24 24.33 -0.16
C PHE A 339 6.56 25.07 -0.41
N GLU A 340 7.43 25.14 0.59
CA GLU A 340 8.77 25.73 0.48
C GLU A 340 9.71 24.87 -0.36
N GLU A 341 9.71 23.54 -0.17
CA GLU A 341 10.50 22.58 -0.96
C GLU A 341 10.17 22.64 -2.46
N ALA A 342 8.92 22.93 -2.81
CA ALA A 342 8.52 23.08 -4.21
C ALA A 342 8.87 24.47 -4.81
N GLY A 343 9.53 25.35 -4.04
CA GLY A 343 10.01 26.66 -4.46
C GLY A 343 8.91 27.73 -4.51
N TYR A 344 7.83 27.55 -3.75
CA TYR A 344 6.76 28.54 -3.64
C TYR A 344 6.98 29.45 -2.43
N SER A 345 6.76 30.75 -2.64
CA SER A 345 6.76 31.75 -1.59
C SER A 345 5.39 32.42 -1.51
N LEU A 346 4.93 32.68 -0.29
CA LEU A 346 3.66 33.37 -0.06
C LEU A 346 3.93 34.84 0.24
N ASP A 347 3.50 35.74 -0.65
CA ASP A 347 3.48 37.16 -0.35
C ASP A 347 2.17 37.53 0.36
N THR A 348 2.24 37.59 1.69
CA THR A 348 1.09 37.90 2.57
C THR A 348 0.54 39.32 2.36
N ARG A 349 1.31 40.26 1.79
CA ARG A 349 0.84 41.63 1.54
C ARG A 349 0.05 41.75 0.25
N ARG A 350 0.39 40.94 -0.75
CA ARG A 350 -0.25 40.99 -2.08
C ARG A 350 -1.25 39.86 -2.32
N ARG A 351 -1.37 38.89 -1.40
CA ARG A 351 -2.18 37.65 -1.54
C ARG A 351 -1.81 36.89 -2.83
N LEU A 352 -0.52 36.80 -3.13
CA LEU A 352 0.02 36.12 -4.30
C LEU A 352 0.92 34.96 -3.87
N ILE A 353 0.77 33.83 -4.56
CA ILE A 353 1.73 32.72 -4.51
C ILE A 353 2.73 32.96 -5.63
N VAL A 354 3.99 33.11 -5.27
CA VAL A 354 5.07 33.43 -6.21
C VAL A 354 6.03 32.25 -6.30
N ARG A 355 6.30 31.79 -7.52
CA ARG A 355 7.35 30.81 -7.80
C ARG A 355 8.48 31.52 -8.55
N SER A 356 9.64 31.64 -7.91
CA SER A 356 10.85 32.14 -8.55
C SER A 356 11.64 30.97 -9.12
N PHE A 357 12.07 31.07 -10.38
CA PHE A 357 12.96 30.07 -11.00
C PHE A 357 14.45 30.34 -10.75
N ASN A 358 14.78 31.32 -9.91
CA ASN A 358 16.18 31.55 -9.53
C ASN A 358 16.69 30.35 -8.76
N GLY A 359 17.67 29.68 -9.36
CA GLY A 359 18.32 28.51 -8.84
C GLY A 359 18.85 28.72 -7.44
N ALA A 360 18.91 27.59 -6.75
CA ALA A 360 19.85 27.36 -5.66
C ALA A 360 21.16 28.12 -5.88
N ALA A 361 21.52 28.91 -4.88
CA ALA A 361 22.92 29.17 -4.55
C ALA A 361 23.26 28.31 -3.34
#